data_AF-A0A8C5TCD3-F1
#
_entry.id   AF-A0A8C5TCD3-F1
#
_cell.length_a   1.000
_cell.length_b   1.000
_cell.length_c   1.000
_cell.angle_alpha   90.00
_cell.angle_beta   90.00
_cell.angle_gamma   90.00
#
_symmetry.space_group_name_H-M   'P 1'
#
loop_
_entity.id
_entity.type
_entity.pdbx_description
1 polymer ?
#
loop_
_entity_poly.entity_id
_entity_poly.type
_entity_poly.pdbx_seq_one_letter_code
_entity_poly.pdbx_strand_id
1 'polypeptide(L)'
;MRINNFSLMRSLDIHEDPTFIPEVAAGVTEDESEAKSTSDVIKQLTDARSDAARNGFSFKGIKDYLECYRSGKLTPSQVAKNIIATLEDSDKYTPPLRAIVQWDKEQIMQMAEASTARYRNKCTLSCLDGIPVCLKEEFKVVPYHHRVGTVYLGTKPETEDATVARKLREAGAIIIGVSNMHELGTGTTGCNPNRYHKIPRNPYKPNHFTGGSSSGSAAAVAAGLCPVAIGTDGGGSVRIPSSFCGVVGLKGTFGRISCHGSLPLSYSTVSVGPICTSVADAAIVYSILAEPDPLYPYGLKQPKATLSDMCAPDLKGLKLGVDWTYFKACDAEVLYA
;
A
#
# COMPACT_ATOMS: atom_id res chain seq x y z
N MET A 1 -3.61 -3.27 -33.06
CA MET A 1 -4.94 -3.94 -33.04
C MET A 1 -4.99 -5.20 -33.91
N ARG A 2 -4.66 -5.17 -35.21
CA ARG A 2 -4.75 -6.37 -36.08
C ARG A 2 -3.83 -7.52 -35.68
N ILE A 3 -2.60 -7.22 -35.24
CA ILE A 3 -1.59 -8.24 -34.89
C ILE A 3 -1.99 -9.07 -33.65
N ASN A 4 -2.74 -8.48 -32.72
CA ASN A 4 -3.17 -9.15 -31.48
C ASN A 4 -4.66 -9.57 -31.53
N ASN A 5 -5.24 -9.67 -32.73
CA ASN A 5 -6.63 -10.07 -32.97
C ASN A 5 -7.73 -9.21 -32.29
N PHE A 6 -7.42 -7.98 -31.85
CA PHE A 6 -8.43 -7.08 -31.25
C PHE A 6 -9.46 -6.56 -32.26
N SER A 7 -9.30 -6.82 -33.56
CA SER A 7 -10.35 -6.56 -34.55
C SER A 7 -11.61 -7.39 -34.29
N LEU A 8 -11.50 -8.49 -33.53
CA LEU A 8 -12.63 -9.30 -33.07
C LEU A 8 -13.71 -8.46 -32.37
N MET A 9 -13.33 -7.40 -31.64
CA MET A 9 -14.28 -6.49 -30.97
C MET A 9 -15.24 -5.77 -31.93
N ARG A 10 -14.96 -5.76 -33.25
CA ARG A 10 -15.85 -5.15 -34.27
C ARG A 10 -16.81 -6.14 -34.91
N SER A 11 -16.56 -7.43 -34.73
CA SER A 11 -17.33 -8.52 -35.34
C SER A 11 -18.04 -9.40 -34.32
N LEU A 12 -17.72 -9.24 -33.02
CA LEU A 12 -18.49 -9.87 -31.95
C LEU A 12 -19.86 -9.20 -31.86
N ASP A 13 -20.89 -10.02 -31.97
CA ASP A 13 -22.25 -9.65 -31.57
C ASP A 13 -22.35 -9.90 -30.06
N ILE A 14 -22.48 -8.82 -29.28
CA ILE A 14 -22.57 -8.85 -27.82
C ILE A 14 -23.97 -8.36 -27.47
N HIS A 15 -24.77 -9.24 -26.88
CA HIS A 15 -26.17 -8.96 -26.59
C HIS A 15 -26.37 -8.38 -25.17
N GLU A 16 -25.36 -8.47 -24.33
CA GLU A 16 -25.34 -7.91 -22.98
C GLU A 16 -25.19 -6.37 -23.00
N ASP A 17 -25.93 -5.71 -22.12
CA ASP A 17 -25.77 -4.27 -21.89
C ASP A 17 -24.41 -3.93 -21.27
N PRO A 18 -23.83 -2.75 -21.57
CA PRO A 18 -22.53 -2.37 -21.04
C PRO A 18 -22.58 -2.05 -19.55
N THR A 19 -21.72 -2.72 -18.77
CA THR A 19 -21.44 -2.36 -17.36
C THR A 19 -20.24 -1.40 -17.29
N PHE A 20 -20.46 -0.16 -16.84
CA PHE A 20 -19.42 0.89 -16.80
C PHE A 20 -18.60 0.91 -15.51
N ILE A 21 -19.22 0.54 -14.39
CA ILE A 21 -18.63 0.47 -13.05
C ILE A 21 -19.02 -0.88 -12.45
N PRO A 22 -18.14 -1.55 -11.68
CA PRO A 22 -18.49 -2.83 -11.06
C PRO A 22 -19.79 -2.75 -10.25
N GLU A 23 -20.78 -3.53 -10.65
CA GLU A 23 -22.04 -3.69 -9.92
C GLU A 23 -21.89 -4.83 -8.91
N VAL A 24 -22.24 -4.56 -7.66
CA VAL A 24 -22.29 -5.58 -6.60
C VAL A 24 -23.73 -6.01 -6.45
N ALA A 25 -24.01 -7.30 -6.66
CA ALA A 25 -25.35 -7.84 -6.56
C ALA A 25 -25.99 -7.50 -5.19
N ALA A 26 -27.23 -7.01 -5.21
CA ALA A 26 -28.00 -6.76 -4.00
C ALA A 26 -28.25 -8.08 -3.25
N GLY A 27 -27.92 -8.13 -1.96
CA GLY A 27 -28.18 -9.30 -1.09
C GLY A 27 -26.98 -9.89 -0.34
N VAL A 28 -25.76 -9.36 -0.49
CA VAL A 28 -24.58 -9.79 0.30
C VAL A 28 -24.41 -8.96 1.59
N THR A 29 -25.34 -8.06 1.89
CA THR A 29 -25.22 -7.10 2.99
C THR A 29 -26.40 -7.23 3.94
N GLU A 30 -26.29 -8.10 4.93
CA GLU A 30 -26.98 -8.01 6.23
C GLU A 30 -26.46 -9.16 7.10
N ASP A 31 -25.24 -8.98 7.60
CA ASP A 31 -24.85 -9.65 8.83
C ASP A 31 -24.51 -8.54 9.82
N GLU A 32 -25.52 -8.13 10.60
CA GLU A 32 -25.43 -7.18 11.71
C GLU A 32 -24.92 -7.85 12.99
N SER A 33 -24.17 -8.96 12.87
CA SER A 33 -23.49 -9.52 14.04
C SER A 33 -22.56 -8.47 14.64
N GLU A 34 -22.66 -8.28 15.96
CA GLU A 34 -21.80 -7.39 16.74
C GLU A 34 -20.34 -7.81 16.55
N ALA A 35 -19.69 -7.23 15.54
CA ALA A 35 -18.28 -7.42 15.31
C ALA A 35 -17.54 -7.00 16.58
N LYS A 36 -16.72 -7.90 17.14
CA LYS A 36 -15.75 -7.55 18.19
C LYS A 36 -15.11 -6.22 17.82
N SER A 37 -14.98 -5.32 18.80
CA SER A 37 -14.42 -3.98 18.55
C SER A 37 -13.12 -4.11 17.75
N THR A 38 -13.03 -3.41 16.63
CA THR A 38 -11.83 -3.38 15.77
C THR A 38 -10.56 -3.11 16.61
N SER A 39 -10.70 -2.36 17.71
CA SER A 39 -9.64 -2.10 18.69
C SER A 39 -9.14 -3.37 19.40
N ASP A 40 -10.05 -4.26 19.82
CA ASP A 40 -9.71 -5.52 20.50
C ASP A 40 -9.00 -6.49 19.55
N VAL A 41 -9.43 -6.53 18.29
CA VAL A 41 -8.79 -7.37 17.28
C VAL A 41 -7.44 -6.80 16.86
N ILE A 42 -7.29 -5.48 16.73
CA ILE A 42 -5.98 -4.85 16.51
C ILE A 42 -5.04 -5.18 17.66
N LYS A 43 -5.52 -5.14 18.91
CA LYS A 43 -4.74 -5.57 20.07
C LYS A 43 -4.35 -7.04 19.97
N GLN A 44 -5.29 -7.93 19.63
CA GLN A 44 -4.99 -9.35 19.42
C GLN A 44 -4.00 -9.59 18.27
N LEU A 45 -4.11 -8.91 17.14
CA LEU A 45 -3.16 -9.01 16.03
C LEU A 45 -1.77 -8.49 16.41
N THR A 46 -1.75 -7.42 17.21
CA THR A 46 -0.52 -6.91 17.81
C THR A 46 0.05 -7.93 18.80
N ASP A 47 -0.76 -8.62 19.60
CA ASP A 47 -0.26 -9.54 20.62
C ASP A 47 0.11 -10.93 20.02
N ALA A 48 -0.63 -11.40 19.02
CA ALA A 48 -0.56 -12.75 18.42
C ALA A 48 0.63 -12.98 17.47
N ARG A 49 1.39 -11.95 17.10
CA ARG A 49 2.72 -12.14 16.49
C ARG A 49 3.66 -12.70 17.57
N SER A 50 3.44 -13.95 17.99
CA SER A 50 4.37 -14.63 18.88
C SER A 50 5.72 -14.71 18.20
N ASP A 51 6.78 -14.46 18.97
CA ASP A 51 8.17 -14.78 18.64
C ASP A 51 8.34 -16.31 18.50
N ALA A 52 7.53 -16.95 17.65
CA ALA A 52 7.87 -18.22 17.09
C ALA A 52 9.09 -17.94 16.23
N ALA A 53 10.26 -17.98 16.89
CA ALA A 53 11.58 -17.89 16.34
C ALA A 53 11.71 -18.99 15.28
N ARG A 54 11.19 -18.71 14.08
CA ARG A 54 11.63 -19.37 12.88
C ARG A 54 13.04 -18.84 12.69
N ASN A 55 14.04 -19.69 12.92
CA ASN A 55 15.45 -19.39 12.69
C ASN A 55 15.60 -18.71 11.31
N GLY A 56 15.70 -17.37 11.27
CA GLY A 56 15.65 -16.62 10.02
C GLY A 56 15.35 -15.13 10.19
N PHE A 57 15.41 -14.41 9.07
CA PHE A 57 15.09 -12.99 9.00
C PHE A 57 13.58 -12.76 9.08
N SER A 58 13.16 -11.72 9.80
CA SER A 58 11.78 -11.25 9.83
C SER A 58 11.73 -9.73 9.71
N PHE A 59 10.86 -9.22 8.83
CA PHE A 59 10.59 -7.79 8.77
C PHE A 59 9.99 -7.27 10.08
N LYS A 60 10.43 -6.07 10.47
CA LYS A 60 9.80 -5.29 11.53
C LYS A 60 8.51 -4.68 10.99
N GLY A 61 7.38 -5.04 11.61
CA GLY A 61 6.03 -4.59 11.24
C GLY A 61 5.45 -3.65 12.31
N ILE A 62 4.19 -3.25 12.17
CA ILE A 62 3.53 -2.26 13.04
C ILE A 62 3.70 -2.62 14.53
N LYS A 63 3.50 -3.90 14.88
CA LYS A 63 3.68 -4.42 16.25
C LYS A 63 5.05 -4.05 16.83
N ASP A 64 6.14 -4.36 16.13
CA ASP A 64 7.50 -4.18 16.64
C ASP A 64 7.78 -2.71 16.99
N TYR A 65 7.27 -1.79 16.16
CA TYR A 65 7.39 -0.35 16.40
C TYR A 65 6.58 0.06 17.64
N LEU A 66 5.32 -0.38 17.74
CA LEU A 66 4.47 -0.08 18.89
C LEU A 66 5.07 -0.59 20.21
N GLU A 67 5.64 -1.80 20.23
CA GLU A 67 6.31 -2.36 21.41
C GLU A 67 7.53 -1.53 21.81
N CYS A 68 8.37 -1.14 20.84
CA CYS A 68 9.54 -0.30 21.11
C CYS A 68 9.14 1.08 21.65
N TYR A 69 8.09 1.69 21.11
CA TYR A 69 7.62 3.01 21.52
C TYR A 69 6.94 2.99 22.90
N ARG A 70 6.08 1.99 23.16
CA ARG A 70 5.38 1.84 24.44
C ARG A 70 6.32 1.50 25.60
N SER A 71 7.35 0.68 25.34
CA SER A 71 8.38 0.35 26.33
C SER A 71 9.40 1.47 26.55
N GLY A 72 9.44 2.47 25.66
CA GLY A 72 10.45 3.54 25.67
C GLY A 72 11.83 3.10 25.19
N LYS A 73 11.98 1.88 24.66
CA LYS A 73 13.24 1.38 24.08
C LYS A 73 13.70 2.25 22.91
N LEU A 74 12.75 2.70 22.09
CA LEU A 74 12.97 3.68 21.03
C LEU A 74 11.83 4.70 21.06
N THR A 75 12.06 5.88 20.48
CA THR A 75 11.02 6.87 20.21
C THR A 75 10.78 7.04 18.70
N PRO A 76 9.59 7.51 18.29
CA PRO A 76 9.34 7.87 16.89
C PRO A 76 10.40 8.82 16.32
N SER A 77 10.89 9.81 17.10
CA SER A 77 11.96 10.71 16.67
C SER A 77 13.31 10.01 16.45
N GLN A 78 13.67 9.01 17.26
CA GLN A 78 14.90 8.24 17.04
C GLN A 78 14.80 7.39 15.77
N VAL A 79 13.65 6.76 15.56
CA VAL A 79 13.39 5.97 14.35
C VAL A 79 13.39 6.86 13.11
N ALA A 80 12.78 8.03 13.16
CA ALA A 80 12.77 9.00 12.07
C ALA A 80 14.18 9.44 11.65
N LYS A 81 15.07 9.70 12.62
CA LYS A 81 16.49 10.01 12.33
C LYS A 81 17.19 8.89 11.56
N ASN A 82 16.95 7.64 11.95
CA ASN A 82 17.52 6.48 11.25
C ASN A 82 16.96 6.35 9.82
N ILE A 83 15.66 6.60 9.65
CA ILE A 83 15.03 6.58 8.32
C ILE A 83 15.60 7.69 7.43
N ILE A 84 15.74 8.91 7.94
CA ILE A 84 16.35 10.03 7.20
C ILE A 84 17.76 9.66 6.73
N ALA A 85 18.60 9.13 7.63
CA ALA A 85 19.95 8.68 7.26
C ALA A 85 19.91 7.58 6.17
N THR A 86 18.97 6.63 6.30
CA THR A 86 18.80 5.56 5.31
C THR A 86 18.30 6.09 3.96
N LEU A 87 17.40 7.08 3.95
CA LEU A 87 16.93 7.73 2.72
C LEU A 87 18.09 8.44 2.02
N GLU A 88 18.90 9.19 2.76
CA GLU A 88 20.11 9.86 2.25
C GLU A 88 21.10 8.85 1.64
N ASP A 89 21.26 7.67 2.24
CA ASP A 89 22.24 6.67 1.78
C ASP A 89 21.71 5.76 0.67
N SER A 90 20.42 5.44 0.65
CA SER A 90 19.81 4.48 -0.27
C SER A 90 20.02 4.81 -1.76
N ASP A 91 20.13 6.10 -2.08
CA ASP A 91 20.34 6.60 -3.44
C ASP A 91 21.81 6.85 -3.79
N LYS A 92 22.74 6.64 -2.84
CA LYS A 92 24.20 6.70 -3.06
C LYS A 92 24.77 5.35 -3.52
N TYR A 93 24.05 4.24 -3.32
CA TYR A 93 24.49 2.91 -3.75
C TYR A 93 24.58 2.78 -5.28
N THR A 94 25.30 1.75 -5.74
CA THR A 94 25.42 1.41 -7.17
C THR A 94 24.93 -0.02 -7.42
N PRO A 95 23.77 -0.22 -8.08
CA PRO A 95 22.82 0.81 -8.50
C PRO A 95 22.03 1.40 -7.31
N PRO A 96 21.52 2.64 -7.42
CA PRO A 96 20.76 3.29 -6.35
C PRO A 96 19.36 2.69 -6.20
N LEU A 97 18.78 2.71 -5.00
CA LEU A 97 17.48 2.10 -4.73
C LEU A 97 16.32 2.81 -5.45
N ARG A 98 16.28 4.16 -5.40
CA ARG A 98 15.27 5.02 -6.05
C ARG A 98 13.82 4.73 -5.64
N ALA A 99 13.59 4.30 -4.40
CA ALA A 99 12.27 3.96 -3.90
C ALA A 99 11.39 5.18 -3.60
N ILE A 100 11.97 6.26 -3.04
CA ILE A 100 11.28 7.50 -2.67
C ILE A 100 11.76 8.63 -3.57
N VAL A 101 10.84 9.42 -4.14
CA VAL A 101 11.19 10.48 -5.11
C VAL A 101 11.10 11.89 -4.53
N GLN A 102 10.25 12.09 -3.52
CA GLN A 102 10.22 13.33 -2.76
C GLN A 102 10.05 13.00 -1.28
N TRP A 103 10.89 13.61 -0.46
CA TRP A 103 10.85 13.53 0.99
C TRP A 103 11.48 14.80 1.57
N ASP A 104 11.10 15.15 2.79
CA ASP A 104 11.57 16.37 3.46
C ASP A 104 11.95 16.05 4.91
N LYS A 105 13.18 16.40 5.28
CA LYS A 105 13.77 16.06 6.58
C LYS A 105 13.02 16.73 7.73
N GLU A 106 12.73 18.02 7.57
CA GLU A 106 12.08 18.85 8.57
C GLU A 106 10.64 18.37 8.81
N GLN A 107 9.89 18.05 7.75
CA GLN A 107 8.54 17.49 7.83
C GLN A 107 8.53 16.14 8.54
N ILE A 108 9.45 15.23 8.21
CA ILE A 108 9.56 13.91 8.85
C ILE A 108 9.84 14.08 10.34
N MET A 109 10.81 14.94 10.70
CA MET A 109 11.17 15.19 12.09
C MET A 109 10.02 15.84 12.87
N GLN A 110 9.32 16.81 12.30
CA GLN A 110 8.18 17.47 12.94
C GLN A 110 7.07 16.47 13.29
N MET A 111 6.69 15.59 12.35
CA MET A 111 5.70 14.54 12.60
C MET A 111 6.17 13.56 13.69
N ALA A 112 7.46 13.20 13.66
CA ALA A 112 8.04 12.27 14.61
C ALA A 112 8.15 12.84 16.03
N GLU A 113 8.47 14.13 16.17
CA GLU A 113 8.51 14.84 17.46
C GLU A 113 7.12 14.97 18.06
N ALA A 114 6.11 15.32 17.24
CA ALA A 114 4.73 15.35 17.68
C ALA A 114 4.25 13.96 18.17
N SER A 115 4.58 12.89 17.44
CA SER A 115 4.28 11.52 17.88
C SER A 115 5.03 11.14 19.16
N THR A 116 6.32 11.47 19.26
CA THR A 116 7.13 11.23 20.47
C THR A 116 6.54 11.91 21.70
N ALA A 117 6.05 13.15 21.56
CA ALA A 117 5.35 13.86 22.62
C ALA A 117 4.05 13.15 23.03
N ARG A 118 3.27 12.64 22.07
CA ARG A 118 2.05 11.86 22.36
C ARG A 118 2.34 10.56 23.09
N TYR A 119 3.40 9.84 22.74
CA TYR A 119 3.83 8.64 23.49
C TYR A 119 4.25 9.00 24.92
N ARG A 120 5.05 10.06 25.11
CA ARG A 120 5.46 10.53 26.45
C ARG A 120 4.26 10.91 27.32
N ASN A 121 3.25 11.54 26.72
CA ASN A 121 2.05 12.01 27.41
C ASN A 121 0.92 10.96 27.45
N LYS A 122 1.16 9.74 26.93
CA LYS A 122 0.18 8.64 26.85
C LYS A 122 -1.13 9.02 26.13
N CYS A 123 -1.05 9.86 25.11
CA CYS A 123 -2.18 10.35 24.30
C CYS A 123 -2.01 10.03 22.80
N THR A 124 -1.58 8.81 22.49
CA THR A 124 -1.42 8.33 21.11
C THR A 124 -2.74 8.30 20.34
N LEU A 125 -2.73 8.67 19.06
CA LEU A 125 -3.93 8.83 18.23
C LEU A 125 -4.54 7.50 17.78
N SER A 126 -3.69 6.52 17.43
CA SER A 126 -4.13 5.21 16.98
C SER A 126 -2.99 4.18 17.02
N CYS A 127 -3.23 2.96 16.52
CA CYS A 127 -2.19 1.96 16.30
C CYS A 127 -1.19 2.31 15.18
N LEU A 128 -1.44 3.37 14.39
CA LEU A 128 -0.49 3.91 13.41
C LEU A 128 0.29 5.12 13.94
N ASP A 129 0.08 5.55 15.19
CA ASP A 129 0.79 6.72 15.72
C ASP A 129 2.30 6.45 15.78
N GLY A 130 3.07 7.25 15.04
CA GLY A 130 4.53 7.12 14.93
C GLY A 130 5.01 6.04 13.96
N ILE A 131 4.10 5.36 13.26
CA ILE A 131 4.46 4.35 12.26
C ILE A 131 4.90 5.05 10.97
N PRO A 132 6.10 4.76 10.44
CA PRO A 132 6.54 5.28 9.16
C PRO A 132 5.72 4.71 7.99
N VAL A 133 5.28 5.56 7.08
CA VAL A 133 4.52 5.16 5.88
C VAL A 133 4.97 5.96 4.67
N CYS A 134 4.85 5.41 3.46
CA CYS A 134 4.97 6.19 2.23
C CYS A 134 3.75 6.00 1.32
N LEU A 135 3.52 6.96 0.42
CA LEU A 135 2.41 6.88 -0.53
C LEU A 135 2.95 6.98 -1.95
N LYS A 136 2.39 6.21 -2.89
CA LYS A 136 2.66 6.36 -4.32
C LYS A 136 2.46 7.82 -4.76
N GLU A 137 3.34 8.35 -5.61
CA GLU A 137 3.23 9.72 -6.14
C GLU A 137 1.96 9.99 -6.97
N GLU A 138 1.12 8.97 -7.19
CA GLU A 138 -0.22 9.09 -7.73
C GLU A 138 -1.22 9.73 -6.75
N PHE A 139 -0.88 9.85 -5.47
CA PHE A 139 -1.69 10.55 -4.46
C PHE A 139 -1.17 11.96 -4.20
N LYS A 140 -2.08 12.91 -4.01
CA LYS A 140 -1.76 14.21 -3.43
C LYS A 140 -1.32 14.05 -1.98
N VAL A 141 -0.13 14.57 -1.67
CA VAL A 141 0.44 14.52 -0.32
C VAL A 141 1.16 15.84 -0.07
N VAL A 142 0.73 16.59 0.94
CA VAL A 142 1.35 17.87 1.31
C VAL A 142 2.71 17.60 1.99
N PRO A 143 3.79 18.36 1.67
CA PRO A 143 3.90 19.47 0.71
C PRO A 143 4.56 19.03 -0.62
N TYR A 144 4.35 17.78 -1.04
CA TYR A 144 5.02 17.23 -2.21
C TYR A 144 4.27 17.59 -3.50
N HIS A 145 4.99 17.50 -4.62
CA HIS A 145 4.41 17.66 -5.95
C HIS A 145 3.66 16.40 -6.37
N HIS A 146 2.45 16.55 -6.91
CA HIS A 146 1.67 15.44 -7.48
C HIS A 146 2.01 15.21 -8.96
N ARG A 147 3.11 14.50 -9.24
CA ARG A 147 3.63 14.35 -10.63
C ARG A 147 3.20 13.07 -11.34
N VAL A 148 2.72 12.06 -10.60
CA VAL A 148 2.23 10.80 -11.17
C VAL A 148 3.30 10.11 -12.03
N GLY A 149 4.56 10.19 -11.60
CA GLY A 149 5.71 9.65 -12.31
C GLY A 149 6.21 10.49 -13.47
N THR A 150 5.61 11.65 -13.78
CA THR A 150 5.97 12.51 -14.91
C THR A 150 6.93 13.63 -14.54
N VAL A 151 7.42 14.38 -15.54
CA VAL A 151 8.22 15.60 -15.34
C VAL A 151 7.45 16.90 -15.52
N TYR A 152 6.19 16.83 -15.99
CA TYR A 152 5.41 18.00 -16.42
C TYR A 152 4.12 18.23 -15.61
N LEU A 153 3.58 17.21 -14.95
CA LEU A 153 2.50 17.37 -13.97
C LEU A 153 3.05 17.84 -12.62
N GLY A 154 2.16 18.32 -11.74
CA GLY A 154 2.51 18.75 -10.39
C GLY A 154 3.54 19.88 -10.40
N THR A 155 3.29 20.97 -11.14
CA THR A 155 4.23 22.10 -11.24
C THR A 155 4.37 22.88 -9.94
N LYS A 156 3.41 22.74 -9.01
CA LYS A 156 3.43 23.29 -7.67
C LYS A 156 3.23 22.18 -6.63
N PRO A 157 3.74 22.37 -5.40
CA PRO A 157 3.37 21.55 -4.24
C PRO A 157 1.86 21.49 -4.02
N GLU A 158 1.37 20.35 -3.55
CA GLU A 158 -0.02 20.24 -3.11
C GLU A 158 -0.25 21.01 -1.81
N THR A 159 -1.43 21.60 -1.70
CA THR A 159 -1.90 22.32 -0.50
C THR A 159 -2.98 21.55 0.26
N GLU A 160 -3.42 20.41 -0.28
CA GLU A 160 -4.42 19.54 0.32
C GLU A 160 -4.03 18.08 0.10
N ASP A 161 -4.20 17.26 1.14
CA ASP A 161 -3.93 15.83 1.09
C ASP A 161 -5.06 15.07 0.36
N ALA A 162 -4.69 14.01 -0.34
CA ALA A 162 -5.65 12.97 -0.73
C ALA A 162 -6.31 12.37 0.52
N THR A 163 -7.52 11.80 0.38
CA THR A 163 -8.25 11.23 1.53
C THR A 163 -7.42 10.20 2.28
N VAL A 164 -6.66 9.37 1.57
CA VAL A 164 -5.79 8.35 2.18
C VAL A 164 -4.64 8.96 2.97
N ALA A 165 -4.02 10.04 2.47
CA ALA A 165 -2.94 10.74 3.17
C ALA A 165 -3.49 11.44 4.43
N ARG A 166 -4.64 12.10 4.32
CA ARG A 166 -5.34 12.72 5.45
C ARG A 166 -5.65 11.70 6.55
N LYS A 167 -6.28 10.57 6.20
CA LYS A 167 -6.60 9.50 7.16
C LYS A 167 -5.36 8.95 7.88
N LEU A 168 -4.24 8.78 7.16
CA LEU A 168 -2.98 8.34 7.76
C LEU A 168 -2.42 9.37 8.75
N ARG A 169 -2.49 10.67 8.42
CA ARG A 169 -2.07 11.76 9.33
C ARG A 169 -2.94 11.84 10.57
N GLU A 170 -4.26 11.74 10.41
CA GLU A 170 -5.22 11.71 11.53
C GLU A 170 -4.98 10.51 12.44
N ALA A 171 -4.54 9.38 11.88
CA ALA A 171 -4.13 8.20 12.64
C ALA A 171 -2.74 8.37 13.32
N GLY A 172 -2.02 9.45 13.05
CA GLY A 172 -0.70 9.75 13.63
C GLY A 172 0.49 9.14 12.91
N ALA A 173 0.29 8.59 11.70
CA ALA A 173 1.38 8.02 10.91
C ALA A 173 2.39 9.09 10.47
N ILE A 174 3.65 8.70 10.33
CA ILE A 174 4.74 9.56 9.85
C ILE A 174 4.92 9.29 8.35
N ILE A 175 4.46 10.21 7.50
CA ILE A 175 4.63 10.08 6.04
C ILE A 175 6.07 10.42 5.68
N ILE A 176 6.88 9.40 5.38
CA ILE A 176 8.32 9.55 5.10
C ILE A 176 8.62 10.09 3.70
N GLY A 177 7.60 10.26 2.86
CA GLY A 177 7.73 10.77 1.50
C GLY A 177 6.74 10.13 0.54
N VAL A 178 6.85 10.53 -0.73
CA VAL A 178 6.11 9.91 -1.84
C VAL A 178 7.02 8.98 -2.64
N SER A 179 6.54 7.76 -2.86
CA SER A 179 7.31 6.71 -3.51
C SER A 179 7.25 6.81 -5.03
N ASN A 180 8.34 6.39 -5.68
CA ASN A 180 8.46 6.28 -7.12
C ASN A 180 7.38 5.38 -7.74
N MET A 181 7.13 5.58 -9.03
CA MET A 181 6.18 4.79 -9.80
C MET A 181 6.54 4.70 -11.29
N HIS A 182 5.96 3.71 -11.98
CA HIS A 182 5.93 3.74 -13.45
C HIS A 182 5.06 4.92 -13.90
N GLU A 183 5.56 5.72 -14.85
CA GLU A 183 4.92 6.96 -15.32
C GLU A 183 3.44 6.71 -15.70
N LEU A 184 2.54 7.52 -15.12
CA LEU A 184 1.08 7.45 -15.32
C LEU A 184 0.42 6.11 -14.99
N GLY A 185 1.11 5.21 -14.30
CA GLY A 185 0.58 3.88 -14.02
C GLY A 185 0.50 2.95 -15.23
N THR A 186 1.15 3.31 -16.35
CA THR A 186 0.95 2.68 -17.67
C THR A 186 1.79 1.41 -17.92
N GLY A 187 2.54 0.94 -16.92
CA GLY A 187 3.40 -0.23 -17.06
C GLY A 187 3.61 -1.02 -15.78
N THR A 188 3.95 -2.29 -15.96
CA THR A 188 4.01 -3.32 -14.90
C THR A 188 5.43 -3.65 -14.44
N THR A 189 6.45 -2.94 -14.93
CA THR A 189 7.87 -3.17 -14.58
C THR A 189 8.42 -2.21 -13.54
N GLY A 190 7.82 -1.02 -13.42
CA GLY A 190 8.39 0.08 -12.63
C GLY A 190 9.47 0.91 -13.33
N CYS A 191 9.77 0.63 -14.61
CA CYS A 191 10.69 1.44 -15.40
C CYS A 191 10.20 2.89 -15.53
N ASN A 192 10.98 3.84 -15.02
CA ASN A 192 10.74 5.27 -15.23
C ASN A 192 12.06 5.95 -15.63
N PRO A 193 12.35 6.10 -16.94
CA PRO A 193 13.65 6.55 -17.41
C PRO A 193 13.86 8.06 -17.27
N ASN A 194 12.84 8.81 -16.83
CA ASN A 194 12.93 10.26 -16.78
C ASN A 194 13.96 10.75 -15.75
N ARG A 195 14.39 12.01 -15.90
CA ARG A 195 15.52 12.56 -15.14
C ARG A 195 15.29 12.65 -13.63
N TYR A 196 14.05 12.72 -13.17
CA TYR A 196 13.73 12.87 -11.75
C TYR A 196 13.54 11.54 -11.04
N HIS A 197 12.80 10.61 -11.66
CA HIS A 197 12.38 9.37 -11.02
C HIS A 197 13.45 8.29 -11.09
N LYS A 198 14.03 8.09 -12.28
CA LYS A 198 14.88 6.92 -12.56
C LYS A 198 14.16 5.59 -12.22
N ILE A 199 14.86 4.47 -12.38
CA ILE A 199 14.29 3.14 -12.22
C ILE A 199 14.52 2.65 -10.78
N PRO A 200 13.46 2.38 -9.98
CA PRO A 200 13.58 1.69 -8.70
C PRO A 200 14.19 0.31 -8.86
N ARG A 201 15.04 -0.09 -7.91
CA ARG A 201 15.74 -1.38 -7.93
C ARG A 201 15.16 -2.34 -6.92
N ASN A 202 15.08 -3.61 -7.31
CA ASN A 202 14.55 -4.66 -6.44
C ASN A 202 15.53 -4.92 -5.27
N PRO A 203 15.11 -4.78 -4.00
CA PRO A 203 16.00 -4.99 -2.86
C PRO A 203 16.62 -6.39 -2.76
N TYR A 204 15.97 -7.41 -3.32
CA TYR A 204 16.52 -8.78 -3.36
C TYR A 204 17.56 -8.95 -4.47
N LYS A 205 17.46 -8.17 -5.55
CA LYS A 205 18.38 -8.25 -6.70
C LYS A 205 18.43 -6.91 -7.45
N PRO A 206 19.43 -6.05 -7.18
CA PRO A 206 19.43 -4.66 -7.66
C PRO A 206 19.42 -4.48 -9.19
N ASN A 207 19.76 -5.50 -9.97
CA ASN A 207 19.68 -5.49 -11.43
C ASN A 207 18.32 -5.94 -11.98
N HIS A 208 17.31 -6.15 -11.13
CA HIS A 208 15.97 -6.61 -11.52
C HIS A 208 14.93 -5.52 -11.24
N PHE A 209 13.82 -5.61 -11.97
CA PHE A 209 12.67 -4.74 -11.76
C PHE A 209 11.98 -5.03 -10.42
N THR A 210 11.44 -3.99 -9.81
CA THR A 210 10.58 -4.11 -8.63
C THR A 210 9.15 -4.51 -9.00
N GLY A 211 8.80 -4.50 -10.29
CA GLY A 211 7.42 -4.57 -10.75
C GLY A 211 6.75 -3.19 -10.68
N GLY A 212 5.55 -3.07 -11.23
CA GLY A 212 4.89 -1.78 -11.38
C GLY A 212 3.37 -1.86 -11.40
N SER A 213 2.70 -0.73 -11.26
CA SER A 213 3.27 0.61 -11.27
C SER A 213 3.67 1.18 -9.90
N SER A 214 3.29 0.57 -8.78
CA SER A 214 3.71 0.98 -7.41
C SER A 214 5.14 0.52 -7.07
N SER A 215 6.08 0.81 -7.98
CA SER A 215 7.44 0.28 -8.00
C SER A 215 8.29 0.73 -6.82
N GLY A 216 8.24 2.02 -6.48
CA GLY A 216 8.92 2.57 -5.31
C GLY A 216 8.27 2.15 -4.00
N SER A 217 6.94 2.00 -3.98
CA SER A 217 6.18 1.60 -2.79
C SER A 217 6.62 0.22 -2.29
N ALA A 218 6.64 -0.78 -3.18
CA ALA A 218 7.08 -2.13 -2.80
C ALA A 218 8.58 -2.18 -2.48
N ALA A 219 9.41 -1.45 -3.21
CA ALA A 219 10.84 -1.36 -2.92
C ALA A 219 11.13 -0.74 -1.54
N ALA A 220 10.39 0.31 -1.16
CA ALA A 220 10.54 0.95 0.15
C ALA A 220 10.22 -0.02 1.29
N VAL A 221 9.14 -0.78 1.16
CA VAL A 221 8.73 -1.79 2.15
C VAL A 221 9.73 -2.94 2.21
N ALA A 222 10.12 -3.49 1.05
CA ALA A 222 11.06 -4.60 0.98
C ALA A 222 12.49 -4.24 1.42
N ALA A 223 12.90 -2.98 1.26
CA ALA A 223 14.18 -2.48 1.76
C ALA A 223 14.15 -2.12 3.26
N GLY A 224 12.99 -2.16 3.92
CA GLY A 224 12.84 -1.81 5.32
C GLY A 224 12.85 -0.30 5.62
N LEU A 225 12.58 0.56 4.63
CA LEU A 225 12.44 2.02 4.85
C LEU A 225 11.17 2.34 5.65
N CYS A 226 10.09 1.60 5.41
CA CYS A 226 8.85 1.68 6.15
C CYS A 226 8.13 0.32 6.17
N PRO A 227 7.34 0.01 7.23
CA PRO A 227 6.54 -1.21 7.26
C PRO A 227 5.30 -1.17 6.33
N VAL A 228 4.91 0.02 5.89
CA VAL A 228 3.66 0.26 5.15
C VAL A 228 3.88 1.26 4.02
N ALA A 229 3.34 0.95 2.85
CA ALA A 229 3.18 1.88 1.75
C ALA A 229 1.75 1.79 1.18
N ILE A 230 1.25 2.87 0.58
CA ILE A 230 -0.04 2.89 -0.12
C ILE A 230 0.18 3.01 -1.62
N GLY A 231 -0.43 2.10 -2.39
CA GLY A 231 -0.38 2.08 -3.85
C GLY A 231 -1.77 2.02 -4.49
N THR A 232 -1.79 2.01 -5.82
CA THR A 232 -2.99 1.84 -6.64
C THR A 232 -2.88 0.62 -7.54
N ASP A 233 -4.00 -0.02 -7.86
CA ASP A 233 -4.07 -1.29 -8.59
C ASP A 233 -5.28 -1.29 -9.53
N GLY A 234 -5.05 -0.96 -10.81
CA GLY A 234 -6.03 -1.15 -11.89
C GLY A 234 -5.77 -2.40 -12.74
N GLY A 235 -4.51 -2.81 -12.84
CA GLY A 235 -4.08 -3.99 -13.61
C GLY A 235 -3.02 -4.83 -12.88
N GLY A 236 -3.04 -4.83 -11.54
CA GLY A 236 -2.06 -5.53 -10.71
C GLY A 236 -1.00 -4.61 -10.08
N SER A 237 -1.16 -3.30 -10.14
CA SER A 237 -0.11 -2.35 -9.74
C SER A 237 0.22 -2.29 -8.24
N VAL A 238 -0.55 -2.96 -7.37
CA VAL A 238 -0.15 -3.27 -5.98
C VAL A 238 0.39 -4.70 -5.92
N ARG A 239 -0.34 -5.66 -6.49
CA ARG A 239 -0.02 -7.10 -6.38
C ARG A 239 1.27 -7.53 -7.09
N ILE A 240 1.51 -7.04 -8.31
CA ILE A 240 2.70 -7.35 -9.13
C ILE A 240 3.97 -6.91 -8.41
N PRO A 241 4.15 -5.63 -8.00
CA PRO A 241 5.37 -5.23 -7.33
C PRO A 241 5.52 -5.85 -5.94
N SER A 242 4.41 -6.13 -5.23
CA SER A 242 4.47 -6.89 -3.98
C SER A 242 5.02 -8.31 -4.18
N SER A 243 4.58 -9.01 -5.23
CA SER A 243 5.10 -10.33 -5.59
C SER A 243 6.59 -10.29 -5.96
N PHE A 244 7.01 -9.32 -6.78
CA PHE A 244 8.41 -9.21 -7.22
C PHE A 244 9.36 -8.84 -6.08
N CYS A 245 8.89 -8.02 -5.13
CA CYS A 245 9.67 -7.57 -3.98
C CYS A 245 9.40 -8.39 -2.71
N GLY A 246 8.74 -9.55 -2.79
CA GLY A 246 8.56 -10.45 -1.63
C GLY A 246 7.87 -9.80 -0.42
N VAL A 247 6.86 -8.97 -0.65
CA VAL A 247 6.06 -8.28 0.40
C VAL A 247 4.57 -8.52 0.18
N VAL A 248 3.74 -8.17 1.16
CA VAL A 248 2.29 -8.36 1.09
C VAL A 248 1.65 -7.17 0.38
N GLY A 249 0.81 -7.42 -0.64
CA GLY A 249 0.04 -6.39 -1.32
C GLY A 249 -1.44 -6.77 -1.35
N LEU A 250 -2.30 -5.90 -0.81
CA LEU A 250 -3.74 -6.11 -0.77
C LEU A 250 -4.44 -5.18 -1.76
N LYS A 251 -5.10 -5.74 -2.79
CA LYS A 251 -6.02 -4.96 -3.63
C LYS A 251 -7.38 -4.87 -2.94
N GLY A 252 -7.80 -3.68 -2.53
CA GLY A 252 -9.16 -3.47 -2.02
C GLY A 252 -10.23 -3.78 -3.06
N THR A 253 -11.43 -4.14 -2.60
CA THR A 253 -12.63 -4.13 -3.45
C THR A 253 -12.79 -2.75 -4.10
N PHE A 254 -13.26 -2.69 -5.34
CA PHE A 254 -13.52 -1.42 -6.01
C PHE A 254 -14.45 -0.55 -5.14
N GLY A 255 -14.21 0.75 -5.09
CA GLY A 255 -15.01 1.67 -4.28
C GLY A 255 -14.83 1.57 -2.76
N ARG A 256 -13.98 0.66 -2.25
CA ARG A 256 -13.82 0.44 -0.80
C ARG A 256 -12.94 1.47 -0.11
N ILE A 257 -11.75 1.70 -0.66
CA ILE A 257 -10.81 2.70 -0.18
C ILE A 257 -10.86 3.85 -1.17
N SER A 258 -11.01 5.07 -0.65
CA SER A 258 -11.14 6.27 -1.47
C SER A 258 -9.92 6.52 -2.37
N CYS A 259 -10.18 6.78 -3.65
CA CYS A 259 -9.22 7.33 -4.60
C CYS A 259 -9.28 8.86 -4.68
N HIS A 260 -10.06 9.55 -3.82
CA HIS A 260 -10.14 11.01 -3.85
C HIS A 260 -8.77 11.64 -3.58
N GLY A 261 -8.39 12.60 -4.44
CA GLY A 261 -7.05 13.19 -4.45
C GLY A 261 -5.97 12.32 -5.10
N SER A 262 -6.33 11.31 -5.89
CA SER A 262 -5.41 10.60 -6.80
C SER A 262 -5.68 10.95 -8.27
N LEU A 263 -4.74 10.64 -9.16
CA LEU A 263 -4.93 10.74 -10.61
C LEU A 263 -4.82 9.34 -11.26
N PRO A 264 -5.90 8.52 -11.18
CA PRO A 264 -5.84 7.14 -11.66
C PRO A 264 -5.86 7.07 -13.19
N LEU A 265 -5.20 6.04 -13.74
CA LEU A 265 -5.25 5.74 -15.17
C LEU A 265 -6.67 5.38 -15.67
N SER A 266 -7.49 4.80 -14.78
CA SER A 266 -8.86 4.39 -15.06
C SER A 266 -9.72 4.53 -13.81
N TYR A 267 -10.89 5.17 -13.95
CA TYR A 267 -11.83 5.37 -12.85
C TYR A 267 -12.72 4.15 -12.54
N SER A 268 -12.78 3.16 -13.43
CA SER A 268 -13.65 1.98 -13.29
C SER A 268 -12.91 0.71 -12.84
N THR A 269 -11.57 0.72 -12.85
CA THR A 269 -10.76 -0.47 -12.52
C THR A 269 -9.81 -0.26 -11.36
N VAL A 270 -9.35 0.98 -11.14
CA VAL A 270 -8.36 1.27 -10.09
C VAL A 270 -8.98 1.10 -8.71
N SER A 271 -8.28 0.35 -7.86
CA SER A 271 -8.53 0.28 -6.43
C SER A 271 -7.28 0.71 -5.66
N VAL A 272 -7.44 1.28 -4.48
CA VAL A 272 -6.32 1.56 -3.57
C VAL A 272 -6.01 0.32 -2.72
N GLY A 273 -4.75 0.15 -2.37
CA GLY A 273 -4.30 -0.99 -1.57
C GLY A 273 -3.04 -0.71 -0.76
N PRO A 274 -2.93 -1.24 0.47
CA PRO A 274 -1.68 -1.22 1.21
C PRO A 274 -0.70 -2.28 0.67
N ILE A 275 0.58 -1.92 0.73
CA ILE A 275 1.73 -2.81 0.56
C ILE A 275 2.47 -2.84 1.92
N CYS A 276 2.63 -4.00 2.52
CA CYS A 276 3.11 -4.13 3.89
C CYS A 276 4.09 -5.29 4.08
N THR A 277 4.81 -5.25 5.20
CA THR A 277 5.73 -6.32 5.64
C THR A 277 5.03 -7.61 6.07
N SER A 278 3.73 -7.57 6.38
CA SER A 278 2.97 -8.75 6.78
C SER A 278 1.47 -8.63 6.47
N VAL A 279 0.77 -9.76 6.52
CA VAL A 279 -0.69 -9.84 6.35
C VAL A 279 -1.43 -9.09 7.47
N ALA A 280 -0.92 -9.18 8.71
CA ALA A 280 -1.48 -8.45 9.84
C ALA A 280 -1.37 -6.93 9.65
N ASP A 281 -0.21 -6.44 9.17
CA ASP A 281 -0.01 -5.02 8.88
C ASP A 281 -0.98 -4.54 7.79
N ALA A 282 -1.14 -5.33 6.71
CA ALA A 282 -2.06 -5.00 5.63
C ALA A 282 -3.52 -4.93 6.11
N ALA A 283 -3.94 -5.85 6.99
CA ALA A 283 -5.29 -5.87 7.55
C ALA A 283 -5.55 -4.67 8.47
N ILE A 284 -4.60 -4.31 9.33
CA ILE A 284 -4.69 -3.11 10.20
C ILE A 284 -4.85 -1.86 9.34
N VAL A 285 -3.98 -1.66 8.35
CA VAL A 285 -4.01 -0.48 7.48
C VAL A 285 -5.29 -0.44 6.65
N TYR A 286 -5.71 -1.60 6.11
CA TYR A 286 -6.99 -1.71 5.40
C TYR A 286 -8.16 -1.24 6.27
N SER A 287 -8.25 -1.70 7.52
CA SER A 287 -9.35 -1.34 8.43
C SER A 287 -9.47 0.17 8.69
N ILE A 288 -8.35 0.90 8.66
CA ILE A 288 -8.33 2.36 8.85
C ILE A 288 -8.75 3.10 7.58
N LEU A 289 -8.37 2.58 6.41
CA LEU A 289 -8.62 3.24 5.13
C LEU A 289 -9.99 2.91 4.53
N ALA A 290 -10.53 1.72 4.83
CA ALA A 290 -11.75 1.11 4.31
C ALA A 290 -13.07 1.74 4.82
N GLU A 291 -13.05 3.05 5.07
CA GLU A 291 -14.20 3.84 5.53
C GLU A 291 -14.80 4.66 4.39
N PRO A 292 -16.14 4.85 4.34
CA PRO A 292 -16.81 5.70 3.37
C PRO A 292 -16.18 7.09 3.25
N ASP A 293 -16.17 7.64 2.03
CA ASP A 293 -15.68 8.98 1.76
C ASP A 293 -16.69 9.75 0.91
N PRO A 294 -17.35 10.80 1.44
CA PRO A 294 -18.31 11.59 0.67
C PRO A 294 -17.67 12.35 -0.50
N LEU A 295 -16.34 12.51 -0.52
CA LEU A 295 -15.62 13.17 -1.61
C LEU A 295 -15.32 12.21 -2.78
N TYR A 296 -15.60 10.91 -2.63
CA TYR A 296 -15.31 9.91 -3.65
C TYR A 296 -16.60 9.40 -4.31
N PRO A 297 -16.94 9.87 -5.52
CA PRO A 297 -18.23 9.57 -6.17
C PRO A 297 -18.40 8.11 -6.58
N TYR A 298 -17.29 7.35 -6.66
CA TYR A 298 -17.32 5.91 -6.95
C TYR A 298 -17.23 5.04 -5.68
N GLY A 299 -17.35 5.66 -4.50
CA GLY A 299 -17.42 4.95 -3.24
C GLY A 299 -18.67 4.06 -3.20
N LEU A 300 -18.47 2.76 -2.96
CA LEU A 300 -19.59 1.82 -2.83
C LEU A 300 -19.97 1.67 -1.36
N LYS A 301 -21.27 1.65 -1.07
CA LYS A 301 -21.78 1.26 0.25
C LYS A 301 -21.49 -0.23 0.42
N GLN A 302 -20.62 -0.55 1.37
CA GLN A 302 -20.20 -1.92 1.66
C GLN A 302 -20.24 -2.15 3.19
N PRO A 303 -20.32 -3.40 3.68
CA PRO A 303 -20.30 -3.68 5.11
C PRO A 303 -19.06 -3.10 5.78
N LYS A 304 -19.18 -2.70 7.04
CA LYS A 304 -18.03 -2.19 7.81
C LYS A 304 -16.89 -3.22 7.77
N ALA A 305 -15.66 -2.76 7.57
CA ALA A 305 -14.51 -3.65 7.60
C ALA A 305 -14.38 -4.25 9.01
N THR A 306 -14.46 -5.58 9.11
CA THR A 306 -14.18 -6.33 10.34
C THR A 306 -12.86 -7.10 10.19
N LEU A 307 -12.14 -7.21 11.30
CA LEU A 307 -10.94 -8.05 11.41
C LEU A 307 -11.22 -9.34 12.17
N SER A 308 -12.45 -9.59 12.62
CA SER A 308 -12.83 -10.71 13.50
C SER A 308 -12.29 -12.07 13.05
N ASP A 309 -12.32 -12.30 11.74
CA ASP A 309 -11.97 -13.59 11.15
C ASP A 309 -10.46 -13.71 10.84
N MET A 310 -9.70 -12.61 10.97
CA MET A 310 -8.24 -12.64 10.83
C MET A 310 -7.55 -13.52 11.87
N CYS A 311 -8.21 -13.72 13.01
CA CYS A 311 -7.74 -14.58 14.09
C CYS A 311 -8.46 -15.93 14.11
N ALA A 312 -9.13 -16.32 13.02
CA ALA A 312 -9.75 -17.64 12.92
C ALA A 312 -8.69 -18.74 13.15
N PRO A 313 -9.00 -19.78 13.95
CA PRO A 313 -8.02 -20.80 14.35
C PRO A 313 -7.63 -21.71 13.18
N ASP A 314 -8.53 -21.89 12.21
CA ASP A 314 -8.33 -22.69 11.01
C ASP A 314 -9.12 -22.12 9.82
N LEU A 315 -8.87 -22.67 8.63
CA LEU A 315 -9.57 -22.31 7.38
C LEU A 315 -10.60 -23.39 6.99
N LYS A 316 -11.10 -24.18 7.95
CA LYS A 316 -12.01 -25.30 7.67
C LYS A 316 -13.31 -24.78 7.07
N GLY A 317 -13.71 -25.37 5.94
CA GLY A 317 -14.92 -24.99 5.22
C GLY A 317 -14.71 -23.94 4.11
N LEU A 318 -13.53 -23.31 4.03
CA LEU A 318 -13.18 -22.44 2.91
C LEU A 318 -13.03 -23.27 1.62
N LYS A 319 -13.73 -22.86 0.56
CA LYS A 319 -13.64 -23.49 -0.77
C LYS A 319 -12.70 -22.70 -1.66
N LEU A 320 -11.68 -23.35 -2.21
CA LEU A 320 -10.71 -22.75 -3.14
C LEU A 320 -11.02 -23.20 -4.56
N GLY A 321 -11.41 -22.25 -5.43
CA GLY A 321 -11.55 -22.51 -6.86
C GLY A 321 -10.19 -22.40 -7.55
N VAL A 322 -9.80 -23.42 -8.32
CA VAL A 322 -8.52 -23.44 -9.04
C VAL A 322 -8.76 -23.75 -10.51
N ASP A 323 -8.41 -22.80 -11.38
CA ASP A 323 -8.26 -23.06 -12.81
C ASP A 323 -6.84 -23.57 -13.07
N TRP A 324 -6.69 -24.89 -13.15
CA TRP A 324 -5.39 -25.52 -13.36
C TRP A 324 -4.77 -25.21 -14.72
N THR A 325 -5.57 -24.84 -15.72
CA THR A 325 -5.06 -24.43 -17.05
C THR A 325 -4.34 -23.10 -16.91
N TYR A 326 -4.98 -22.12 -16.27
CA TYR A 326 -4.37 -20.83 -15.98
C TYR A 326 -3.20 -20.96 -15.00
N PHE A 327 -3.35 -21.76 -13.94
CA PHE A 327 -2.34 -21.90 -12.88
C PHE A 327 -1.02 -22.50 -13.38
N LYS A 328 -1.07 -23.39 -14.37
CA LYS A 328 0.13 -24.00 -14.99
C LYS A 328 0.80 -23.10 -16.03
N ALA A 329 0.19 -21.97 -16.40
CA ALA A 329 0.74 -21.03 -17.38
C ALA A 329 1.76 -20.07 -16.76
N CYS A 330 2.78 -20.59 -16.08
CA CYS A 330 3.83 -19.84 -15.42
C CYS A 330 5.17 -20.60 -15.47
N ASP A 331 6.23 -19.97 -14.97
CA ASP A 331 7.53 -20.64 -14.81
C ASP A 331 7.41 -21.80 -13.81
N ALA A 332 8.15 -22.89 -14.07
CA ALA A 332 8.12 -24.08 -13.23
C ALA A 332 8.52 -23.78 -11.77
N GLU A 333 9.46 -22.86 -11.54
CA GLU A 333 9.84 -22.48 -10.17
C GLU A 333 8.68 -21.84 -9.40
N VAL A 334 7.84 -21.06 -10.07
CA VAL A 334 6.66 -20.45 -9.43
C VAL A 334 5.56 -21.48 -9.17
N LEU A 335 5.42 -22.47 -10.07
CA LEU A 335 4.42 -23.52 -9.95
C LEU A 335 4.70 -24.49 -8.78
N TYR A 336 5.98 -24.76 -8.51
CA TYR A 336 6.42 -25.81 -7.57
C TYR A 336 7.06 -25.28 -6.28
N ALA A 337 7.22 -23.96 -6.10
CA ALA A 337 7.67 -23.33 -4.86
C ALA A 337 6.63 -23.40 -3.73
#